data_AF-A0A1Y1KT10-F1
#
_entry.id   AF-A0A1Y1KT10-F1
#
_cell.length_a   1.000
_cell.length_b   1.000
_cell.length_c   1.000
_cell.angle_alpha   90.00
_cell.angle_beta   90.00
_cell.angle_gamma   90.00
#
_symmetry.space_group_name_H-M   'P 1'
#
loop_
_entity.id
_entity.type
_entity.pdbx_description
1 polymer ?
#
loop_
_entity_poly.entity_id
_entity_poly.type
_entity_poly.pdbx_seq_one_letter_code
_entity_poly.pdbx_strand_id
1 'polypeptide(L)'
;SHTRKLPNAAKTVNRFHSWPEPKTGFLAGDIIDKNWEKDEFYWKIVRRGCPPNSLARTTELQSSFQEPPTISNTYAEPHFYKGYVSNYTKSIQVCHQPDLQGLEGLLIRPLSTKSTKVMFPMFGGSKLTVNNEILLPAPMYYGGEERFVGNGDHGIEWPEKTDKVIWRGVATGGRNTEDNWRGFQRHRFVAMNNGTKVARVESGEDRAENFVLPEKE
;
A
#
# COMPACT_ATOMS: atom_id res chain seq x y z
N SER A 1 -24.09 8.31 17.61
CA SER A 1 -22.82 8.02 18.29
C SER A 1 -23.13 7.21 19.54
N HIS A 2 -22.77 5.92 19.58
CA HIS A 2 -22.92 5.11 20.80
C HIS A 2 -21.58 5.07 21.53
N THR A 3 -21.46 5.82 22.62
CA THR A 3 -20.29 5.76 23.49
C THR A 3 -20.30 4.45 24.27
N ARG A 4 -19.39 3.52 23.95
CA ARG A 4 -19.15 2.33 24.77
C ARG A 4 -18.27 2.71 25.97
N LYS A 5 -18.78 2.54 27.19
CA LYS A 5 -18.01 2.76 28.43
C LYS A 5 -17.17 1.53 28.73
N LEU A 6 -15.93 1.73 29.17
CA LEU A 6 -15.08 0.64 29.65
C LEU A 6 -15.67 0.00 30.92
N PRO A 7 -15.47 -1.32 31.14
CA PRO A 7 -15.91 -1.97 32.38
C PRO A 7 -15.24 -1.37 33.62
N ASN A 8 -15.93 -1.43 34.76
CA ASN A 8 -15.37 -0.99 36.05
C ASN A 8 -14.21 -1.92 36.46
N ALA A 9 -13.05 -1.34 36.81
CA ALA A 9 -11.87 -2.08 37.24
C ALA A 9 -12.16 -3.05 38.40
N ALA A 10 -13.00 -2.67 39.36
CA ALA A 10 -13.40 -3.52 40.48
C ALA A 10 -14.26 -4.74 40.08
N LYS A 11 -14.86 -4.70 38.87
CA LYS A 11 -15.61 -5.82 38.26
C LYS A 11 -14.79 -6.59 37.23
N THR A 12 -13.54 -6.18 36.99
CA THR A 12 -12.67 -6.78 35.99
C THR A 12 -11.86 -7.88 36.67
N VAL A 13 -12.14 -9.13 36.32
CA VAL A 13 -11.46 -10.30 36.89
C VAL A 13 -10.08 -10.48 36.24
N ASN A 14 -9.04 -10.58 37.05
CA ASN A 14 -7.66 -10.88 36.62
C ASN A 14 -7.33 -12.38 36.62
N ARG A 15 -8.34 -13.26 36.73
CA ARG A 15 -8.15 -14.71 36.69
C ARG A 15 -8.46 -15.22 35.29
N PHE A 16 -7.44 -15.67 34.58
CA PHE A 16 -7.63 -16.38 33.32
C PHE A 16 -8.17 -17.79 33.63
N HIS A 17 -9.27 -18.16 32.99
CA HIS A 17 -9.74 -19.55 33.03
C HIS A 17 -8.71 -20.44 32.35
N SER A 18 -8.54 -21.66 32.85
CA SER A 18 -7.80 -22.71 32.13
C SER A 18 -8.41 -22.90 30.75
N TRP A 19 -7.56 -23.00 29.73
CA TRP A 19 -8.02 -23.31 28.40
C TRP A 19 -8.68 -24.70 28.41
N PRO A 20 -9.83 -24.88 27.74
CA PRO A 20 -10.41 -26.19 27.53
C PRO A 20 -9.44 -27.06 26.71
N GLU A 21 -9.54 -28.37 26.89
CA GLU A 21 -8.77 -29.34 26.09
C GLU A 21 -8.95 -29.05 24.59
N PRO A 22 -7.91 -29.28 23.75
CA PRO A 22 -7.99 -29.00 22.32
C PRO A 22 -9.26 -29.58 21.67
N LYS A 23 -10.00 -28.74 20.94
CA LYS A 23 -11.27 -29.08 20.26
C LYS A 23 -12.47 -29.42 21.16
N THR A 24 -12.36 -29.26 22.49
CA THR A 24 -13.46 -29.59 23.42
C THR A 24 -14.26 -28.37 23.90
N GLY A 25 -13.72 -27.16 23.71
CA GLY A 25 -14.37 -25.92 24.11
C GLY A 25 -14.77 -25.03 22.95
N PHE A 26 -15.96 -24.43 23.05
CA PHE A 26 -16.36 -23.31 22.20
C PHE A 26 -15.73 -22.03 22.77
N LEU A 27 -14.52 -21.71 22.29
CA LEU A 27 -13.71 -20.58 22.75
C LEU A 27 -14.03 -19.25 22.07
N ALA A 28 -14.67 -19.32 20.91
CA ALA A 28 -15.18 -18.12 20.27
C ALA A 28 -16.47 -17.73 21.01
N GLY A 29 -16.61 -16.48 21.46
CA GLY A 29 -17.94 -15.95 21.76
C GLY A 29 -18.80 -15.87 20.50
N ASP A 30 -19.92 -15.14 20.56
CA ASP A 30 -20.72 -14.88 19.37
C ASP A 30 -19.88 -14.19 18.27
N ILE A 31 -19.56 -14.93 17.21
CA ILE A 31 -18.79 -14.42 16.08
C ILE A 31 -19.75 -13.61 15.23
N ILE A 32 -19.60 -12.28 15.29
CA ILE A 32 -20.34 -11.38 14.40
C ILE A 32 -19.97 -11.69 12.94
N ASP A 33 -20.99 -11.80 12.09
CA ASP A 33 -20.78 -11.92 10.64
C ASP A 33 -20.02 -10.69 10.14
N LYS A 34 -18.90 -10.96 9.47
CA LYS A 34 -18.00 -9.93 8.96
C LYS A 34 -18.63 -9.16 7.81
N ASN A 35 -19.63 -9.68 7.09
CA ASN A 35 -20.29 -8.94 6.01
C ASN A 35 -19.27 -8.29 5.04
N TRP A 36 -18.48 -9.12 4.37
CA TRP A 36 -17.38 -8.68 3.52
C TRP A 36 -17.86 -7.76 2.39
N GLU A 37 -17.14 -6.66 2.16
CA GLU A 37 -17.44 -5.70 1.10
C GLU A 37 -17.14 -6.27 -0.29
N LYS A 38 -17.90 -5.79 -1.29
CA LYS A 38 -17.85 -6.25 -2.68
C LYS A 38 -17.36 -5.19 -3.68
N ASP A 39 -17.12 -3.94 -3.22
CA ASP A 39 -16.61 -2.88 -4.10
C ASP A 39 -15.24 -3.25 -4.66
N GLU A 40 -15.12 -3.29 -5.99
CA GLU A 40 -13.83 -3.58 -6.66
C GLU A 40 -12.87 -2.39 -6.61
N PHE A 41 -13.40 -1.16 -6.59
CA PHE A 41 -12.57 0.04 -6.50
C PHE A 41 -12.18 0.30 -5.04
N TYR A 42 -11.02 -0.24 -4.66
CA TYR A 42 -10.55 -0.24 -3.28
C TYR A 42 -10.40 1.17 -2.67
N TRP A 43 -10.15 2.20 -3.49
CA TRP A 43 -10.10 3.58 -3.02
C TRP A 43 -11.36 4.02 -2.25
N LYS A 44 -12.55 3.59 -2.67
CA LYS A 44 -13.83 3.86 -1.98
C LYS A 44 -13.84 3.34 -0.53
N ILE A 45 -13.10 2.26 -0.30
CA ILE A 45 -13.03 1.56 0.98
C ILE A 45 -11.93 2.18 1.86
N VAL A 46 -10.70 2.22 1.35
CA VAL A 46 -9.49 2.62 2.09
C VAL A 46 -9.56 4.07 2.57
N ARG A 47 -10.13 4.98 1.75
CA ARG A 47 -10.23 6.40 2.11
C ARG A 47 -11.02 6.64 3.38
N ARG A 48 -11.95 5.74 3.74
CA ARG A 48 -12.80 5.87 4.95
C ARG A 48 -12.03 5.79 6.26
N GLY A 49 -10.84 5.19 6.26
CA GLY A 49 -9.94 5.21 7.43
C GLY A 49 -9.26 6.56 7.65
N CYS A 50 -9.41 7.51 6.72
CA CYS A 50 -8.90 8.87 6.85
C CYS A 50 -9.91 9.81 7.52
N PRO A 51 -9.43 10.91 8.14
CA PRO A 51 -10.29 11.97 8.69
C PRO A 51 -11.30 12.47 7.65
N PRO A 52 -12.56 12.77 8.02
CA PRO A 52 -13.61 13.16 7.07
C PRO A 52 -13.25 14.36 6.19
N ASN A 53 -12.44 15.29 6.70
CA ASN A 53 -12.02 16.50 5.99
C ASN A 53 -10.66 16.37 5.27
N SER A 54 -10.08 15.16 5.24
CA SER A 54 -8.82 14.92 4.54
C SER A 54 -9.01 14.98 3.02
N LEU A 55 -7.94 15.31 2.27
CA LEU A 55 -7.96 15.31 0.81
C LEU A 55 -8.40 13.96 0.26
N ALA A 56 -7.88 12.87 0.83
CA ALA A 56 -8.30 11.54 0.45
C ALA A 56 -9.79 11.31 0.68
N ARG A 57 -10.53 12.07 1.51
CA ARG A 57 -11.99 11.96 1.72
C ARG A 57 -12.83 12.98 0.95
N THR A 58 -12.27 14.12 0.57
CA THR A 58 -13.00 15.22 -0.09
C THR A 58 -12.78 15.28 -1.59
N THR A 59 -11.63 14.80 -2.10
CA THR A 59 -11.37 14.77 -3.55
C THR A 59 -12.32 13.81 -4.27
N GLU A 60 -12.70 14.16 -5.49
CA GLU A 60 -13.57 13.35 -6.34
C GLU A 60 -12.96 11.98 -6.64
N LEU A 61 -13.85 11.00 -6.84
CA LEU A 61 -13.46 9.65 -7.22
C LEU A 61 -13.17 9.61 -8.72
N GLN A 62 -12.06 9.00 -9.10
CA GLN A 62 -11.80 8.67 -10.50
C GLN A 62 -12.84 7.65 -11.00
N SER A 63 -13.35 7.90 -12.20
CA SER A 63 -14.35 7.07 -12.87
C SER A 63 -13.74 6.13 -13.92
N SER A 64 -12.53 6.45 -14.41
CA SER A 64 -11.80 5.67 -15.42
C SER A 64 -10.30 5.73 -15.17
N PHE A 65 -9.59 4.70 -15.62
CA PHE A 65 -8.13 4.59 -15.60
C PHE A 65 -7.53 4.42 -17.01
N GLN A 66 -8.37 4.47 -18.05
CA GLN A 66 -7.98 4.18 -19.44
C GLN A 66 -6.98 5.21 -19.97
N GLU A 67 -7.24 6.47 -19.68
CA GLU A 67 -6.39 7.59 -20.09
C GLU A 67 -5.09 7.65 -19.28
N PRO A 68 -4.00 8.20 -19.85
CA PRO A 68 -2.79 8.52 -19.12
C PRO A 68 -3.12 9.27 -17.81
N PRO A 69 -2.58 8.83 -16.65
CA PRO A 69 -2.89 9.48 -15.39
C PRO A 69 -2.23 10.86 -15.32
N THR A 70 -2.88 11.79 -14.63
CA THR A 70 -2.26 13.06 -14.26
C THR A 70 -1.22 12.80 -13.17
N ILE A 71 0.06 13.05 -13.48
CA ILE A 71 1.18 12.89 -12.54
C ILE A 71 1.72 14.28 -12.23
N SER A 72 1.78 14.62 -10.94
CA SER A 72 2.31 15.88 -10.44
C SER A 72 2.93 15.67 -9.06
N ASN A 73 3.87 16.54 -8.68
CA ASN A 73 4.45 16.54 -7.33
C ASN A 73 3.59 17.27 -6.30
N THR A 74 2.45 17.88 -6.67
CA THR A 74 1.61 18.69 -5.76
C THR A 74 1.32 18.02 -4.41
N TYR A 75 0.97 16.72 -4.39
CA TYR A 75 0.69 16.00 -3.14
C TYR A 75 1.94 15.34 -2.53
N ALA A 76 3.01 15.22 -3.31
CA ALA A 76 4.30 14.70 -2.87
C ALA A 76 5.15 15.76 -2.15
N GLU A 77 5.08 17.03 -2.59
CA GLU A 77 5.85 18.17 -2.07
C GLU A 77 5.98 18.21 -0.55
N PRO A 78 4.92 17.99 0.26
CA PRO A 78 5.03 18.08 1.71
C PRO A 78 5.89 17.01 2.37
N HIS A 79 6.31 15.97 1.63
CA HIS A 79 7.14 14.88 2.14
C HIS A 79 8.31 14.54 1.21
N PHE A 80 8.63 15.44 0.29
CA PHE A 80 9.65 15.27 -0.73
C PHE A 80 10.65 16.42 -0.66
N TYR A 81 11.91 16.15 -1.00
CA TYR A 81 12.96 17.14 -1.12
C TYR A 81 13.91 16.71 -2.23
N LYS A 82 13.99 17.49 -3.32
CA LYS A 82 14.92 17.26 -4.45
C LYS A 82 14.96 15.82 -4.98
N GLY A 83 13.81 15.15 -5.13
CA GLY A 83 13.80 13.76 -5.60
C GLY A 83 13.74 12.69 -4.49
N TYR A 84 13.90 13.08 -3.23
CA TYR A 84 14.02 12.15 -2.11
C TYR A 84 12.91 12.31 -1.09
N VAL A 85 12.57 11.22 -0.41
CA VAL A 85 11.65 11.27 0.74
C VAL A 85 12.32 12.01 1.89
N SER A 86 11.77 13.15 2.28
CA SER A 86 12.26 13.96 3.40
C SER A 86 11.46 13.76 4.68
N ASN A 87 10.19 13.35 4.57
CA ASN A 87 9.32 13.05 5.70
C ASN A 87 8.65 11.69 5.53
N TYR A 88 9.29 10.65 6.08
CA TYR A 88 8.79 9.27 5.97
C TYR A 88 7.37 9.13 6.53
N THR A 89 7.11 9.63 7.74
CA THR A 89 5.80 9.52 8.40
C THR A 89 4.68 10.10 7.54
N LYS A 90 4.93 11.18 6.81
CA LYS A 90 3.96 11.78 5.89
C LYS A 90 3.90 11.04 4.55
N SER A 91 5.02 10.52 4.04
CA SER A 91 5.04 9.76 2.77
C SER A 91 4.15 8.51 2.78
N ILE A 92 4.01 7.87 3.94
CA ILE A 92 3.18 6.66 4.10
C ILE A 92 1.71 6.96 4.44
N GLN A 93 1.33 8.24 4.53
CA GLN A 93 -0.05 8.65 4.81
C GLN A 93 -0.83 8.81 3.50
N VAL A 94 -1.70 7.84 3.22
CA VAL A 94 -2.61 7.89 2.06
C VAL A 94 -3.60 9.07 2.15
N CYS A 95 -3.86 9.57 3.36
CA CYS A 95 -4.93 10.54 3.60
C CYS A 95 -4.71 11.93 2.99
N HIS A 96 -3.47 12.30 2.66
CA HIS A 96 -3.15 13.58 2.02
C HIS A 96 -2.81 13.46 0.53
N GLN A 97 -2.78 12.23 -0.01
CA GLN A 97 -2.41 11.93 -1.40
C GLN A 97 -3.60 11.33 -2.18
N PRO A 98 -4.59 12.15 -2.58
CA PRO A 98 -5.78 11.67 -3.27
C PRO A 98 -5.52 11.17 -4.70
N ASP A 99 -4.39 11.56 -5.28
CA ASP A 99 -3.87 11.14 -6.57
C ASP A 99 -3.44 9.66 -6.60
N LEU A 100 -3.08 9.08 -5.45
CA LEU A 100 -2.73 7.66 -5.36
C LEU A 100 -3.87 6.72 -5.79
N GLN A 101 -5.12 7.19 -5.82
CA GLN A 101 -6.24 6.41 -6.35
C GLN A 101 -6.04 5.99 -7.82
N GLY A 102 -5.24 6.75 -8.58
CA GLY A 102 -4.87 6.50 -9.97
C GLY A 102 -3.38 6.29 -10.20
N LEU A 103 -2.57 6.34 -9.14
CA LEU A 103 -1.11 6.24 -9.23
C LEU A 103 -0.52 5.06 -8.44
N GLU A 104 -1.32 4.32 -7.66
CA GLU A 104 -0.83 3.17 -6.89
C GLU A 104 -1.64 1.91 -7.23
N GLY A 105 -0.96 0.87 -7.74
CA GLY A 105 -1.62 -0.35 -8.24
C GLY A 105 -2.52 -1.03 -7.20
N LEU A 106 -2.14 -0.99 -5.92
CA LEU A 106 -2.91 -1.54 -4.81
C LEU A 106 -4.24 -0.80 -4.62
N LEU A 107 -4.28 0.49 -4.93
CA LEU A 107 -5.42 1.37 -4.73
C LEU A 107 -6.33 1.42 -5.96
N ILE A 108 -5.74 1.27 -7.15
CA ILE A 108 -6.44 1.15 -8.43
C ILE A 108 -7.20 -0.18 -8.49
N ARG A 109 -6.48 -1.30 -8.39
CA ARG A 109 -7.07 -2.64 -8.51
C ARG A 109 -6.22 -3.68 -7.76
N PRO A 110 -6.47 -3.93 -6.46
CA PRO A 110 -5.71 -4.92 -5.71
C PRO A 110 -5.93 -6.35 -6.25
N LEU A 111 -4.98 -7.25 -5.96
CA LEU A 111 -5.12 -8.68 -6.31
C LEU A 111 -6.32 -9.36 -5.64
N SER A 112 -6.60 -8.96 -4.40
CA SER A 112 -7.76 -9.39 -3.63
C SER A 112 -8.09 -8.34 -2.58
N THR A 113 -9.36 -8.12 -2.31
CA THR A 113 -9.82 -7.24 -1.23
C THR A 113 -10.72 -8.02 -0.29
N LYS A 114 -10.43 -7.92 1.01
CA LYS A 114 -11.33 -8.35 2.09
C LYS A 114 -11.41 -7.23 3.12
N SER A 115 -12.47 -6.44 3.01
CA SER A 115 -12.75 -5.35 3.94
C SER A 115 -14.07 -5.58 4.64
N THR A 116 -14.16 -5.13 5.89
CA THR A 116 -15.37 -5.14 6.68
C THR A 116 -15.40 -3.94 7.61
N LYS A 117 -16.61 -3.54 8.00
CA LYS A 117 -16.87 -2.55 9.05
C LYS A 117 -16.88 -3.18 10.46
N VAL A 118 -16.79 -4.50 10.56
CA VAL A 118 -16.76 -5.26 11.82
C VAL A 118 -15.32 -5.35 12.29
N MET A 119 -15.06 -4.87 13.51
CA MET A 119 -13.74 -4.96 14.14
C MET A 119 -13.55 -6.34 14.75
N PHE A 120 -12.51 -7.05 14.33
CA PHE A 120 -12.07 -8.32 14.89
C PHE A 120 -10.54 -8.42 14.75
N PRO A 121 -9.85 -9.21 15.60
CA PRO A 121 -8.42 -9.36 15.51
C PRO A 121 -8.04 -10.05 14.20
N MET A 122 -7.19 -9.40 13.41
CA MET A 122 -6.61 -9.92 12.18
C MET A 122 -5.11 -9.65 12.18
N PHE A 123 -4.33 -10.67 11.83
CA PHE A 123 -2.88 -10.58 11.75
C PHE A 123 -2.42 -10.50 10.30
N GLY A 124 -1.40 -9.67 10.02
CA GLY A 124 -0.87 -9.49 8.67
C GLY A 124 0.63 -9.19 8.66
N GLY A 125 1.31 -9.48 7.55
CA GLY A 125 2.74 -9.17 7.39
C GLY A 125 3.02 -7.72 7.00
N SER A 126 2.00 -6.98 6.53
CA SER A 126 2.10 -5.58 6.09
C SER A 126 0.73 -4.93 6.15
N LYS A 127 0.67 -3.59 6.28
CA LYS A 127 -0.59 -2.83 6.23
C LYS A 127 -0.40 -1.40 5.72
N LEU A 128 -1.49 -0.79 5.28
CA LEU A 128 -1.56 0.66 5.11
C LEU A 128 -1.78 1.33 6.47
N THR A 129 -1.41 2.60 6.57
CA THR A 129 -1.51 3.40 7.80
C THR A 129 -2.94 3.52 8.34
N VAL A 130 -3.95 3.29 7.50
CA VAL A 130 -5.37 3.39 7.84
C VAL A 130 -6.02 2.05 8.23
N ASN A 131 -5.29 0.94 8.12
CA ASN A 131 -5.83 -0.37 8.48
C ASN A 131 -5.52 -0.76 9.93
N ASN A 132 -6.35 -1.66 10.47
CA ASN A 132 -6.36 -2.04 11.88
C ASN A 132 -5.74 -3.43 12.16
N GLU A 133 -5.09 -4.07 11.19
CA GLU A 133 -4.43 -5.36 11.44
C GLU A 133 -3.27 -5.20 12.42
N ILE A 134 -3.04 -6.27 13.17
CA ILE A 134 -1.87 -6.44 14.03
C ILE A 134 -0.76 -7.04 13.18
N LEU A 135 0.36 -6.32 13.08
CA LEU A 135 1.48 -6.78 12.27
C LEU A 135 2.20 -7.92 12.97
N LEU A 136 2.45 -9.00 12.22
CA LEU A 136 3.39 -10.05 12.62
C LEU A 136 4.66 -9.90 11.78
N PRO A 137 5.84 -10.21 12.35
CA PRO A 137 7.06 -10.32 11.56
C PRO A 137 6.86 -11.33 10.42
N ALA A 138 7.45 -11.05 9.26
CA ALA A 138 7.32 -11.96 8.13
C ALA A 138 7.93 -13.32 8.48
N PRO A 139 7.21 -14.44 8.28
CA PRO A 139 7.67 -15.77 8.68
C PRO A 139 8.93 -16.20 7.92
N MET A 140 9.19 -15.62 6.74
CA MET A 140 10.35 -15.92 5.90
C MET A 140 11.69 -15.74 6.64
N TYR A 141 11.76 -14.80 7.59
CA TYR A 141 12.98 -14.57 8.37
C TYR A 141 13.27 -15.68 9.40
N TYR A 142 12.29 -16.50 9.76
CA TYR A 142 12.48 -17.61 10.70
C TYR A 142 12.84 -18.93 9.98
N GLY A 143 12.50 -19.05 8.70
CA GLY A 143 12.70 -20.29 7.94
C GLY A 143 14.15 -20.56 7.53
N GLY A 144 15.08 -19.62 7.75
CA GLY A 144 16.48 -19.76 7.32
C GLY A 144 16.66 -19.90 5.82
N GLU A 145 15.65 -19.51 5.02
CA GLU A 145 15.70 -19.70 3.58
C GLU A 145 16.76 -18.77 2.95
N GLU A 146 17.66 -19.36 2.18
CA GLU A 146 18.84 -18.71 1.60
C GLU A 146 18.51 -17.39 0.89
N ARG A 147 17.39 -17.33 0.18
CA ARG A 147 16.90 -16.15 -0.55
C ARG A 147 16.67 -14.91 0.34
N PHE A 148 16.50 -15.11 1.65
CA PHE A 148 16.21 -14.04 2.61
C PHE A 148 17.34 -13.81 3.63
N VAL A 149 18.26 -14.76 3.81
CA VAL A 149 19.39 -14.66 4.75
C VAL A 149 20.75 -14.50 4.06
N GLY A 150 20.81 -14.62 2.73
CA GLY A 150 22.03 -14.39 1.94
C GLY A 150 23.15 -15.41 2.17
N ASN A 151 22.88 -16.54 2.83
CA ASN A 151 23.87 -17.58 3.16
C ASN A 151 25.14 -17.07 3.89
N GLY A 152 25.07 -15.91 4.56
CA GLY A 152 26.24 -15.26 5.14
C GLY A 152 27.16 -14.54 4.14
N ASP A 153 26.80 -14.49 2.86
CA ASP A 153 27.46 -13.66 1.85
C ASP A 153 26.85 -12.25 1.85
N HIS A 154 27.71 -11.25 1.92
CA HIS A 154 27.36 -9.83 1.93
C HIS A 154 27.70 -9.13 0.60
N GLY A 155 28.21 -9.90 -0.38
CA GLY A 155 28.69 -9.41 -1.65
C GLY A 155 30.00 -8.63 -1.54
N ILE A 156 30.38 -7.95 -2.62
CA ILE A 156 31.58 -7.10 -2.69
C ILE A 156 31.46 -5.85 -1.82
N GLU A 157 32.61 -5.29 -1.46
CA GLU A 157 32.70 -4.05 -0.69
C GLU A 157 31.97 -2.89 -1.38
N TRP A 158 31.48 -1.94 -0.59
CA TRP A 158 30.72 -0.80 -1.10
C TRP A 158 31.43 -0.04 -2.24
N PRO A 159 32.74 0.29 -2.15
CA PRO A 159 33.44 1.01 -3.21
C PRO A 159 33.61 0.22 -4.52
N GLU A 160 33.40 -1.10 -4.50
CA GLU A 160 33.51 -1.97 -5.67
C GLU A 160 32.17 -2.10 -6.42
N LYS A 161 31.07 -1.61 -5.83
CA LYS A 161 29.75 -1.64 -6.47
C LYS A 161 29.75 -0.70 -7.68
N THR A 162 29.09 -1.11 -8.76
CA THR A 162 28.90 -0.25 -9.92
C THR A 162 27.85 0.82 -9.61
N ASP A 163 28.10 2.07 -10.02
CA ASP A 163 27.17 3.20 -9.91
C ASP A 163 25.98 3.08 -10.88
N LYS A 164 25.18 2.04 -10.70
CA LYS A 164 24.00 1.74 -11.52
C LYS A 164 22.83 1.32 -10.63
N VAL A 165 21.64 1.77 -11.00
CA VAL A 165 20.39 1.28 -10.43
C VAL A 165 19.98 0.02 -11.20
N ILE A 166 19.73 -1.06 -10.48
CA ILE A 166 19.24 -2.33 -11.05
C ILE A 166 17.89 -2.64 -10.43
N TRP A 167 16.90 -2.91 -11.26
CA TRP A 167 15.60 -3.43 -10.84
C TRP A 167 15.25 -4.67 -11.65
N ARG A 168 14.87 -5.74 -10.96
CA ARG A 168 14.34 -6.96 -11.56
C ARG A 168 13.17 -7.43 -10.74
N GLY A 169 12.02 -7.54 -11.39
CA GLY A 169 10.81 -8.02 -10.74
C GLY A 169 9.70 -8.21 -11.75
N VAL A 170 8.66 -8.93 -11.33
CA VAL A 170 7.41 -9.00 -12.08
C VAL A 170 6.51 -7.82 -11.69
N ALA A 171 5.47 -7.60 -12.49
CA ALA A 171 4.46 -6.55 -12.27
C ALA A 171 3.50 -6.86 -11.10
N THR A 172 4.01 -7.31 -9.93
CA THR A 172 3.17 -7.37 -8.73
C THR A 172 2.85 -5.98 -8.21
N GLY A 173 1.68 -5.81 -7.59
CA GLY A 173 1.19 -4.52 -7.07
C GLY A 173 -0.32 -4.36 -7.21
N GLY A 174 -0.94 -5.10 -8.12
CA GLY A 174 -2.39 -5.14 -8.35
C GLY A 174 -2.72 -6.00 -9.56
N ARG A 175 -4.00 -6.09 -9.95
CA ARG A 175 -4.42 -6.68 -11.22
C ARG A 175 -4.37 -5.61 -12.30
N ASN A 176 -3.29 -5.61 -13.07
CA ASN A 176 -3.17 -4.72 -14.22
C ASN A 176 -3.98 -5.26 -15.41
N THR A 177 -4.54 -4.35 -16.20
CA THR A 177 -5.28 -4.56 -17.45
C THR A 177 -4.81 -3.54 -18.48
N GLU A 178 -5.19 -3.71 -19.75
CA GLU A 178 -4.94 -2.73 -20.82
C GLU A 178 -5.43 -1.32 -20.45
N ASP A 179 -6.53 -1.27 -19.70
CA ASP A 179 -7.18 -0.05 -19.25
C ASP A 179 -6.61 0.60 -17.99
N ASN A 180 -5.68 0.00 -17.25
CA ASN A 180 -5.27 0.59 -15.94
C ASN A 180 -3.76 0.55 -15.66
N TRP A 181 -2.97 -0.16 -16.47
CA TRP A 181 -1.54 -0.37 -16.22
C TRP A 181 -0.75 0.94 -16.13
N ARG A 182 -1.21 2.00 -16.80
CA ARG A 182 -0.59 3.34 -16.81
C ARG A 182 -0.50 3.93 -15.39
N GLY A 183 -1.46 3.60 -14.54
CA GLY A 183 -1.49 4.02 -13.14
C GLY A 183 -0.59 3.21 -12.19
N PHE A 184 0.09 2.17 -12.65
CA PHE A 184 0.87 1.29 -11.76
C PHE A 184 2.33 1.76 -11.65
N GLN A 185 2.78 1.99 -10.43
CA GLN A 185 4.08 2.58 -10.10
C GLN A 185 5.29 1.83 -10.69
N ARG A 186 5.24 0.49 -10.78
CA ARG A 186 6.33 -0.29 -11.39
C ARG A 186 6.37 -0.15 -12.91
N HIS A 187 5.21 -0.05 -13.56
CA HIS A 187 5.15 0.19 -15.00
C HIS A 187 5.66 1.59 -15.34
N ARG A 188 5.33 2.59 -14.50
CA ARG A 188 5.90 3.95 -14.63
C ARG A 188 7.41 3.94 -14.44
N PHE A 189 7.90 3.26 -13.41
CA PHE A 189 9.33 3.14 -13.14
C PHE A 189 10.10 2.53 -14.32
N VAL A 190 9.62 1.42 -14.88
CA VAL A 190 10.25 0.78 -16.05
C VAL A 190 10.21 1.69 -17.28
N ALA A 191 9.09 2.39 -17.53
CA ALA A 191 8.98 3.34 -18.63
C ALA A 191 9.98 4.50 -18.51
N MET A 192 10.14 5.05 -17.30
CA MET A 192 11.11 6.12 -17.01
C MET A 192 12.58 5.70 -17.12
N ASN A 193 12.86 4.40 -16.95
CA ASN A 193 14.21 3.84 -17.10
C ASN A 193 14.45 3.25 -18.50
N ASN A 194 13.52 3.42 -19.44
CA ASN A 194 13.69 3.04 -20.83
C ASN A 194 14.19 4.24 -21.64
N GLY A 195 15.50 4.29 -21.88
CA GLY A 195 16.14 5.41 -22.57
C GLY A 195 15.58 5.71 -23.96
N THR A 196 15.19 4.68 -24.73
CA THR A 196 14.55 4.89 -26.04
C THR A 196 13.19 5.56 -25.89
N LYS A 197 12.38 5.14 -24.92
CA LYS A 197 11.06 5.73 -24.67
C LYS A 197 11.17 7.18 -24.20
N VAL A 198 12.10 7.46 -23.29
CA VAL A 198 12.35 8.83 -22.79
C VAL A 198 12.81 9.73 -23.93
N ALA A 199 13.81 9.32 -24.73
CA ALA A 199 14.35 10.12 -25.82
C ALA A 199 13.30 10.48 -26.89
N ARG A 200 12.37 9.58 -27.21
CA ARG A 200 11.26 9.83 -28.15
C ARG A 200 10.24 10.83 -27.61
N VAL A 201 10.00 10.83 -26.30
CA VAL A 201 9.13 11.83 -25.67
C VAL A 201 9.83 13.19 -25.60
N GLU A 202 11.14 13.22 -25.30
CA GLU A 202 11.93 14.45 -25.29
C GLU A 202 12.03 15.12 -26.67
N SER A 203 12.13 14.31 -27.75
CA SER A 203 12.14 14.81 -29.13
C SER A 203 10.77 15.26 -29.64
N GLY A 204 9.69 14.95 -28.92
CA GLY A 204 8.31 15.18 -29.34
C GLY A 204 7.78 14.19 -30.37
N GLU A 205 8.51 13.10 -30.66
CA GLU A 205 8.06 12.03 -31.56
C GLU A 205 6.91 11.22 -30.94
N ASP A 206 6.99 10.97 -29.63
CA ASP A 206 5.98 10.24 -28.87
C ASP A 206 5.40 11.10 -27.72
N ARG A 207 4.20 10.73 -27.26
CA ARG A 207 3.62 11.25 -26.02
C ARG A 207 3.92 10.30 -24.84
N ALA A 208 4.20 10.85 -23.67
CA ALA A 208 4.29 10.06 -22.45
C ALA A 208 2.93 9.44 -22.06
N GLU A 209 2.89 8.12 -21.93
CA GLU A 209 1.66 7.38 -21.62
C GLU A 209 1.40 7.19 -20.12
N ASN A 210 2.47 7.12 -19.33
CA ASN A 210 2.42 6.75 -17.93
C ASN A 210 3.54 7.38 -17.10
N PHE A 211 4.18 8.42 -17.61
CA PHE A 211 5.18 9.19 -16.90
C PHE A 211 5.12 10.64 -17.33
N VAL A 212 5.87 11.50 -16.65
CA VAL A 212 6.04 12.91 -17.00
C VAL A 212 7.52 13.23 -17.04
N LEU A 213 7.93 14.05 -18.02
CA LEU A 213 9.27 14.64 -18.03
C LEU A 213 9.38 15.67 -16.90
N PRO A 214 10.58 15.89 -16.35
CA PRO A 214 10.78 16.97 -15.38
C PRO A 214 10.42 18.33 -16.00
N GLU A 215 10.01 19.27 -15.16
CA GLU A 215 9.88 20.66 -15.57
C GLU A 215 11.24 21.16 -16.08
N LYS A 216 11.22 21.97 -17.14
CA LYS A 216 12.44 22.63 -17.63
C LYS A 216 12.87 23.64 -16.57
N GLU A 217 14.10 23.51 -16.09
CA GLU A 217 14.74 24.52 -15.22
C GLU A 217 14.85 25.88 -15.92
#